data_AF-A0A0R2RPD4-F1
#
_entry.id   AF-A0A0R2RPD4-F1
#
_cell.length_a   1.000
_cell.length_b   1.000
_cell.length_c   1.000
_cell.angle_alpha   90.00
_cell.angle_beta   90.00
_cell.angle_gamma   90.00
#
_symmetry.space_group_name_H-M   'P 1'
#
loop_
_entity.id
_entity.type
_entity.pdbx_description
1 polymer ?
#
loop_
_entity_poly.entity_id
_entity_poly.type
_entity_poly.pdbx_seq_one_letter_code
_entity_poly.pdbx_strand_id
1 'polypeptide(L)'
;MKVLKPEIDNITEKNKGKDQMKIQQETMALYRKAGVNPMGGCLPMLFQFPILIALFQFFPASIELRQQSFLWADDLSSYDSIYNFGFNIPFYGDHISLFTLLMTISTLLYTRMNSSMATGPMAQMKWIMYLMPILFLGIFNDMAAGLTYYYFLANVFTMTQQYFMTRLVDENAILAQIEANKKKPAKPKSKFQKKLEEMQKQQEQKMKKRK
;
A
#
# COMPACT_ATOMS: atom_id res chain seq x y z
N MET A 1 -9.79 -9.56 5.27
CA MET A 1 -10.29 -8.89 4.04
C MET A 1 -10.28 -9.82 2.84
N LYS A 2 -9.21 -10.61 2.60
CA LYS A 2 -9.12 -11.58 1.49
C LYS A 2 -10.37 -12.47 1.33
N VAL A 3 -10.91 -12.97 2.44
CA VAL A 3 -12.09 -13.85 2.42
C VAL A 3 -13.43 -13.17 2.14
N LEU A 4 -13.49 -11.84 2.19
CA LEU A 4 -14.67 -11.05 1.77
C LEU A 4 -14.63 -10.70 0.28
N LYS A 5 -13.50 -10.92 -0.41
CA LYS A 5 -13.34 -10.62 -1.83
C LYS A 5 -14.46 -11.15 -2.73
N PRO A 6 -14.89 -12.43 -2.66
CA PRO A 6 -15.96 -12.93 -3.52
C PRO A 6 -17.29 -12.19 -3.29
N GLU A 7 -17.59 -11.78 -2.07
CA GLU A 7 -18.80 -11.00 -1.77
C GLU A 7 -18.72 -9.57 -2.30
N ILE A 8 -17.54 -8.96 -2.26
CA ILE A 8 -17.30 -7.62 -2.83
C ILE A 8 -17.38 -7.65 -4.35
N ASP A 9 -16.82 -8.70 -4.97
CA ASP A 9 -16.90 -8.90 -6.41
C ASP A 9 -18.38 -9.07 -6.82
N ASN A 10 -19.16 -9.89 -6.09
CA ASN A 10 -20.60 -10.04 -6.29
C ASN A 10 -21.37 -8.70 -6.17
N ILE A 11 -21.05 -7.85 -5.20
CA ILE A 11 -21.63 -6.50 -5.07
C ILE A 11 -21.30 -5.65 -6.30
N THR A 12 -20.05 -5.73 -6.76
CA THR A 12 -19.58 -4.99 -7.94
C THR A 12 -20.29 -5.49 -9.19
N GLU A 13 -20.48 -6.80 -9.34
CA GLU A 13 -21.19 -7.40 -10.48
C GLU A 13 -22.67 -7.04 -10.52
N LYS A 14 -23.38 -7.15 -9.39
CA LYS A 14 -24.81 -6.80 -9.27
C LYS A 14 -25.10 -5.32 -9.56
N ASN A 15 -24.08 -4.47 -9.42
CA ASN A 15 -24.16 -3.05 -9.65
C ASN A 15 -23.34 -2.61 -10.87
N LYS A 16 -22.91 -3.54 -11.75
CA LYS A 16 -22.32 -3.20 -13.05
C LYS A 16 -23.29 -2.29 -13.82
N GLY A 17 -22.83 -1.11 -14.22
CA GLY A 17 -23.64 -0.08 -14.91
C GLY A 17 -24.46 0.84 -14.00
N LYS A 18 -24.41 0.66 -12.68
CA LYS A 18 -25.00 1.62 -11.69
C LYS A 18 -23.92 2.55 -11.14
N ASP A 19 -24.37 3.61 -10.47
CA ASP A 19 -23.53 4.64 -9.86
C ASP A 19 -22.45 4.02 -8.94
N GLN A 20 -21.18 4.40 -9.14
CA GLN A 20 -20.02 3.96 -8.35
C GLN A 20 -20.23 4.20 -6.85
N MET A 21 -21.02 5.21 -6.53
CA MET A 21 -21.41 5.57 -5.18
C MET A 21 -22.21 4.46 -4.47
N LYS A 22 -23.10 3.76 -5.18
CA LYS A 22 -23.88 2.64 -4.62
C LYS A 22 -23.01 1.43 -4.31
N ILE A 23 -22.05 1.13 -5.20
CA ILE A 23 -21.06 0.07 -4.98
C ILE A 23 -20.27 0.35 -3.70
N GLN A 24 -19.83 1.59 -3.51
CA GLN A 24 -19.11 2.00 -2.31
C GLN A 24 -19.96 1.87 -1.03
N GLN A 25 -21.24 2.27 -1.08
CA GLN A 25 -22.16 2.16 0.06
C GLN A 25 -22.43 0.70 0.46
N GLU A 26 -22.70 -0.18 -0.51
CA GLU A 26 -22.96 -1.60 -0.25
C GLU A 26 -21.70 -2.32 0.26
N THR A 27 -20.53 -1.98 -0.30
CA THR A 27 -19.23 -2.50 0.16
C THR A 27 -18.96 -2.10 1.62
N MET A 28 -19.23 -0.84 1.99
CA MET A 28 -19.08 -0.37 3.37
C MET A 28 -20.10 -0.99 4.33
N ALA A 29 -21.33 -1.26 3.86
CA ALA A 29 -22.33 -1.97 4.63
C ALA A 29 -21.91 -3.42 4.90
N LEU A 30 -21.31 -4.09 3.90
CA LEU A 30 -20.75 -5.42 4.05
C LEU A 30 -19.61 -5.44 5.09
N TYR A 31 -18.65 -4.51 5.01
CA TYR A 31 -17.57 -4.41 6.00
C TYR A 31 -18.09 -4.23 7.43
N ARG A 32 -19.12 -3.40 7.60
CA ARG A 32 -19.77 -3.21 8.91
C ARG A 32 -20.43 -4.50 9.41
N LYS A 33 -21.19 -5.21 8.56
CA LYS A 33 -21.82 -6.49 8.93
C LYS A 33 -20.79 -7.56 9.26
N ALA A 34 -19.69 -7.60 8.51
CA ALA A 34 -18.58 -8.52 8.74
C ALA A 34 -17.73 -8.15 9.98
N GLY A 35 -17.90 -6.95 10.54
CA GLY A 35 -17.10 -6.45 11.67
C GLY A 35 -15.65 -6.12 11.31
N VAL A 36 -15.34 -5.91 10.02
CA VAL A 36 -13.98 -5.67 9.53
C VAL A 36 -13.76 -4.17 9.33
N ASN A 37 -12.62 -3.65 9.82
CA ASN A 37 -12.24 -2.26 9.62
C ASN A 37 -11.34 -2.10 8.37
N PRO A 38 -11.78 -1.39 7.31
CA PRO A 38 -10.95 -1.16 6.13
C PRO A 38 -9.71 -0.30 6.42
N MET A 39 -9.72 0.51 7.49
CA MET A 39 -8.56 1.31 7.91
C MET A 39 -7.51 0.51 8.68
N GLY A 40 -7.76 -0.76 8.99
CA GLY A 40 -6.77 -1.60 9.67
C GLY A 40 -5.46 -1.76 8.86
N GLY A 41 -5.51 -1.56 7.54
CA GLY A 41 -4.34 -1.65 6.67
C GLY A 41 -3.41 -0.43 6.67
N CYS A 42 -3.89 0.76 7.06
CA CYS A 42 -3.07 1.98 7.07
C CYS A 42 -2.43 2.29 8.43
N LEU A 43 -2.88 1.61 9.51
CA LEU A 43 -2.32 1.78 10.85
C LEU A 43 -0.81 1.44 10.93
N PRO A 44 -0.30 0.37 10.29
CA PRO A 44 1.13 0.08 10.28
C PRO A 44 1.95 1.19 9.60
N MET A 45 1.39 1.82 8.56
CA MET A 45 2.06 2.89 7.82
C MET A 45 2.26 4.15 8.69
N LEU A 46 1.27 4.49 9.51
CA LEU A 46 1.37 5.61 10.44
C LEU A 46 2.46 5.40 11.50
N PHE A 47 2.60 4.17 11.98
CA PHE A 47 3.65 3.81 12.93
C PHE A 47 5.05 3.78 12.28
N GLN A 48 5.12 3.44 10.99
CA GLN A 48 6.39 3.40 10.24
C GLN A 48 6.91 4.80 9.88
N PHE A 49 6.03 5.80 9.75
CA PHE A 49 6.41 7.13 9.25
C PHE A 49 7.49 7.85 10.07
N PRO A 50 7.50 7.82 11.42
CA PRO A 50 8.60 8.39 12.22
C PRO A 50 9.95 7.70 11.98
N ILE A 51 9.94 6.38 11.79
CA ILE A 51 11.16 5.59 11.52
C ILE A 51 11.75 6.01 10.17
N LEU A 52 10.88 6.22 9.17
CA LEU A 52 11.29 6.70 7.85
C LEU A 52 12.00 8.05 7.93
N ILE A 53 11.44 9.02 8.67
CA ILE A 53 12.05 10.35 8.84
C ILE A 53 13.41 10.23 9.53
N ALA A 54 13.50 9.41 10.59
CA ALA A 54 14.74 9.22 11.32
C ALA A 54 15.86 8.66 10.42
N LEU A 55 15.55 7.64 9.62
CA LEU A 55 16.53 7.01 8.73
C LEU A 55 16.95 7.91 7.57
N PHE A 56 16.00 8.66 7.01
CA PHE A 56 16.28 9.63 5.95
C PHE A 56 17.29 10.70 6.40
N GLN A 57 17.23 11.11 7.67
CA GLN A 57 18.20 12.06 8.24
C GLN A 57 19.48 11.37 8.70
N PHE A 58 19.40 10.13 9.22
CA PHE A 58 20.54 9.42 9.80
C PHE A 58 21.60 9.02 8.77
N PHE A 59 21.20 8.40 7.66
CA PHE A 59 22.18 7.86 6.68
C PHE A 59 23.07 8.94 6.04
N PRO A 60 22.55 10.12 5.64
CA PRO A 60 23.40 11.20 5.12
C PRO A 60 24.19 11.96 6.20
N ALA A 61 23.69 12.01 7.44
CA ALA A 61 24.30 12.78 8.53
C ALA A 61 25.33 11.99 9.35
N SER A 62 25.30 10.66 9.30
CA SER A 62 26.23 9.82 10.07
C SER A 62 27.63 9.88 9.47
N ILE A 63 28.58 10.36 10.27
CA ILE A 63 30.00 10.46 9.90
C ILE A 63 30.63 9.06 9.77
N GLU A 64 30.16 8.10 10.56
CA GLU A 64 30.68 6.73 10.56
C GLU A 64 30.37 5.97 9.27
N LEU A 65 29.31 6.36 8.57
CA LEU A 65 28.88 5.73 7.31
C LEU A 65 29.50 6.40 6.07
N ARG A 66 30.19 7.53 6.23
CA ARG A 66 30.91 8.19 5.13
C ARG A 66 32.08 7.33 4.67
N GLN A 67 32.19 7.17 3.36
CA GLN A 67 33.26 6.41 2.69
C GLN A 67 33.37 4.96 3.18
N GLN A 68 32.32 4.44 3.79
CA GLN A 68 32.25 3.02 4.11
C GLN A 68 31.69 2.28 2.91
N SER A 69 32.50 1.35 2.39
CA SER A 69 32.09 0.50 1.28
C SER A 69 31.28 -0.69 1.79
N PHE A 70 30.27 -1.08 1.01
CA PHE A 70 29.46 -2.25 1.27
C PHE A 70 28.97 -2.88 -0.03
N LEU A 71 29.29 -4.16 -0.22
CA LEU A 71 29.02 -4.93 -1.44
C LEU A 71 29.64 -4.26 -2.69
N TRP A 72 28.82 -3.54 -3.47
CA TRP A 72 29.21 -2.83 -4.69
C TRP A 72 29.17 -1.30 -4.53
N ALA A 73 28.69 -0.80 -3.39
CA ALA A 73 28.68 0.63 -3.11
C ALA A 73 30.00 1.01 -2.42
N ASP A 74 30.67 2.03 -2.95
CA ASP A 74 31.92 2.53 -2.37
C ASP A 74 31.68 3.46 -1.18
N ASP A 75 30.49 4.08 -1.08
CA ASP A 75 30.10 4.96 0.01
C ASP A 75 28.62 4.78 0.36
N LEU A 76 28.33 4.37 1.60
CA LEU A 76 26.96 4.20 2.12
C LEU A 76 26.22 5.52 2.35
N SER A 77 26.93 6.63 2.50
CA SER A 77 26.35 7.96 2.73
C SER A 77 26.03 8.71 1.42
N SER A 78 26.60 8.27 0.30
CA SER A 78 26.34 8.77 -1.06
C SER A 78 25.54 7.75 -1.86
N TYR A 79 25.10 8.10 -3.07
CA TYR A 79 24.47 7.18 -4.00
C TYR A 79 25.47 6.10 -4.47
N ASP A 80 24.97 4.90 -4.80
CA ASP A 80 25.73 3.87 -5.50
C ASP A 80 25.57 4.05 -7.02
N SER A 81 26.64 3.79 -7.78
CA SER A 81 26.58 3.81 -9.24
C SER A 81 27.32 2.61 -9.82
N ILE A 82 26.58 1.74 -10.51
CA ILE A 82 27.18 0.64 -11.29
C ILE A 82 27.43 1.04 -12.73
N TYR A 83 26.61 1.95 -13.25
CA TYR A 83 26.71 2.42 -14.62
C TYR A 83 26.36 3.89 -14.70
N ASN A 84 27.24 4.68 -15.33
CA ASN A 84 27.01 6.08 -15.61
C ASN A 84 26.70 6.23 -17.11
N PHE A 85 25.61 6.92 -17.45
CA PHE A 85 25.18 7.09 -18.84
C PHE A 85 25.99 8.16 -19.58
N GLY A 86 26.64 9.09 -18.86
CA GLY A 86 27.34 10.24 -19.45
C GLY A 86 26.40 11.34 -19.96
N PHE A 87 25.08 11.16 -19.81
CA PHE A 87 24.04 12.16 -20.07
C PHE A 87 22.98 12.06 -18.97
N ASN A 88 22.37 13.18 -18.59
CA ASN A 88 21.34 13.21 -17.56
C ASN A 88 19.97 12.87 -18.17
N ILE A 89 19.34 11.81 -17.69
CA ILE A 89 17.96 11.47 -18.03
C ILE A 89 17.03 12.30 -17.13
N PRO A 90 16.14 13.14 -17.68
CA PRO A 90 15.18 13.87 -16.88
C PRO A 90 14.39 12.91 -15.99
N PHE A 91 14.28 13.24 -14.70
CA PHE A 91 13.59 12.44 -13.67
C PHE A 91 14.31 11.19 -13.15
N TYR A 92 15.37 10.70 -13.81
CA TYR A 92 16.09 9.49 -13.38
C TYR A 92 17.53 9.73 -12.92
N GLY A 93 18.20 10.75 -13.46
CA GLY A 93 19.60 11.04 -13.16
C GLY A 93 20.55 10.59 -14.27
N ASP A 94 21.85 10.61 -13.98
CA ASP A 94 22.95 10.29 -14.90
C ASP A 94 23.59 8.92 -14.65
N HIS A 95 23.10 8.19 -13.65
CA HIS A 95 23.66 6.92 -13.21
C HIS A 95 22.59 5.89 -12.83
N ILE A 96 23.01 4.65 -12.61
CA ILE A 96 22.16 3.54 -12.14
C ILE A 96 22.60 3.13 -10.74
N SER A 97 21.73 3.39 -9.77
CA SER A 97 21.82 2.83 -8.42
C SER A 97 21.26 1.41 -8.39
N LEU A 98 22.11 0.42 -8.10
CA LEU A 98 21.66 -0.97 -8.03
C LEU A 98 20.84 -1.22 -6.77
N PHE A 99 21.17 -0.60 -5.63
CA PHE A 99 20.33 -0.71 -4.44
C PHE A 99 18.92 -0.15 -4.69
N THR A 100 18.80 0.96 -5.41
CA THR A 100 17.50 1.55 -5.77
C THR A 100 16.72 0.65 -6.73
N LEU A 101 17.39 0.01 -7.69
CA LEU A 101 16.77 -1.00 -8.55
C LEU A 101 16.24 -2.20 -7.75
N LEU A 102 17.06 -2.74 -6.84
CA LEU A 102 16.65 -3.86 -5.99
C LEU A 102 15.50 -3.49 -5.05
N MET A 103 15.55 -2.30 -4.46
CA MET A 103 14.45 -1.73 -3.68
C MET A 103 13.18 -1.65 -4.51
N THR A 104 13.27 -1.18 -5.75
CA THR A 104 12.11 -1.03 -6.64
C THR A 104 11.53 -2.38 -7.04
N ILE A 105 12.38 -3.34 -7.43
CA ILE A 105 11.96 -4.70 -7.76
C ILE A 105 11.29 -5.36 -6.55
N SER A 106 11.90 -5.28 -5.36
CA SER A 106 11.31 -5.84 -4.14
C SER A 106 9.97 -5.17 -3.79
N THR A 107 9.84 -3.86 -3.98
CA THR A 107 8.58 -3.13 -3.78
C THR A 107 7.52 -3.58 -4.79
N LEU A 108 7.87 -3.81 -6.05
CA LEU A 108 6.96 -4.32 -7.07
C LEU A 108 6.49 -5.75 -6.74
N LEU A 109 7.40 -6.61 -6.27
CA LEU A 109 7.05 -7.96 -5.81
C LEU A 109 6.14 -7.92 -4.58
N TYR A 110 6.45 -7.08 -3.60
CA TYR A 110 5.61 -6.86 -2.42
C TYR A 110 4.22 -6.33 -2.81
N THR A 111 4.17 -5.36 -3.73
CA THR A 111 2.92 -4.82 -4.28
C THR A 111 2.12 -5.91 -4.98
N ARG A 112 2.78 -6.78 -5.75
CA ARG A 112 2.15 -7.94 -6.40
C ARG A 112 1.54 -8.90 -5.39
N MET A 113 2.27 -9.25 -4.33
CA MET A 113 1.77 -10.13 -3.26
C MET A 113 0.53 -9.52 -2.57
N ASN A 114 0.56 -8.23 -2.28
CA ASN A 114 -0.54 -7.53 -1.61
C ASN A 114 -1.68 -7.10 -2.53
N SER A 115 -1.48 -7.10 -3.86
CA SER A 115 -2.50 -6.69 -4.84
C SER A 115 -3.77 -7.54 -4.79
N SER A 116 -3.68 -8.75 -4.21
CA SER A 116 -4.82 -9.63 -3.94
C SER A 116 -5.82 -9.04 -2.95
N MET A 117 -5.39 -8.08 -2.12
CA MET A 117 -6.21 -7.37 -1.13
C MET A 117 -6.93 -6.14 -1.68
N ALA A 118 -6.56 -5.67 -2.89
CA ALA A 118 -7.24 -4.55 -3.54
C ALA A 118 -8.56 -5.04 -4.19
N THR A 119 -9.69 -4.78 -3.53
CA THR A 119 -11.05 -5.21 -3.93
C THR A 119 -11.95 -4.01 -4.26
N GLY A 120 -12.96 -4.21 -5.13
CA GLY A 120 -13.93 -3.18 -5.49
C GLY A 120 -13.31 -1.99 -6.24
N PRO A 121 -13.69 -0.73 -5.96
CA PRO A 121 -13.14 0.47 -6.62
C PRO A 121 -11.61 0.60 -6.51
N MET A 122 -11.00 0.02 -5.47
CA MET A 122 -9.54 -0.03 -5.32
C MET A 122 -8.85 -0.94 -6.35
N ALA A 123 -9.60 -1.80 -7.06
CA ALA A 123 -9.06 -2.58 -8.16
C ALA A 123 -8.66 -1.68 -9.35
N GLN A 124 -9.35 -0.54 -9.57
CA GLN A 124 -8.94 0.43 -10.59
C GLN A 124 -7.63 1.13 -10.22
N MET A 125 -7.33 1.26 -8.93
CA MET A 125 -6.08 1.86 -8.44
C MET A 125 -4.88 0.89 -8.50
N LYS A 126 -5.06 -0.38 -8.90
CA LYS A 126 -3.94 -1.34 -9.00
C LYS A 126 -2.81 -0.84 -9.90
N TRP A 127 -3.14 -0.23 -11.04
CA TRP A 127 -2.14 0.30 -11.96
C TRP A 127 -1.32 1.43 -11.34
N ILE A 128 -1.97 2.31 -10.57
CA ILE A 128 -1.30 3.39 -9.84
C ILE A 128 -0.33 2.79 -8.80
N MET A 129 -0.71 1.71 -8.11
CA MET A 129 0.17 1.06 -7.13
C MET A 129 1.45 0.49 -7.76
N TYR A 130 1.40 -0.01 -8.99
CA TYR A 130 2.60 -0.50 -9.71
C TYR A 130 3.43 0.62 -10.33
N LEU A 131 2.80 1.75 -10.69
CA LEU A 131 3.49 2.90 -11.26
C LEU A 131 4.26 3.69 -10.19
N MET A 132 3.76 3.73 -8.95
CA MET A 132 4.39 4.49 -7.86
C MET A 132 5.85 4.08 -7.58
N PRO A 133 6.21 2.78 -7.44
CA PRO A 133 7.61 2.39 -7.25
C PRO A 133 8.52 2.78 -8.42
N ILE A 134 8.00 2.78 -9.66
CA ILE A 134 8.76 3.18 -10.85
C ILE A 134 9.03 4.69 -10.84
N LEU A 135 8.04 5.48 -10.40
CA LEU A 135 8.22 6.92 -10.19
C LEU A 135 9.25 7.18 -9.08
N PHE A 136 9.16 6.46 -7.97
CA PHE A 136 10.12 6.61 -6.88
C PHE A 136 11.52 6.15 -7.24
N LEU A 137 11.68 5.18 -8.16
CA LEU A 137 13.00 4.79 -8.66
C LEU A 137 13.82 6.02 -9.10
N GLY A 138 13.22 6.94 -9.85
CA GLY A 138 13.91 8.14 -10.34
C GLY A 138 14.30 9.12 -9.23
N ILE A 139 13.47 9.25 -8.19
CA ILE A 139 13.76 10.11 -7.03
C ILE A 139 14.82 9.50 -6.12
N PHE A 140 14.75 8.18 -5.90
CA PHE A 140 15.63 7.48 -4.97
C PHE A 140 16.99 7.14 -5.58
N ASN A 141 17.15 7.23 -6.90
CA ASN A 141 18.42 6.94 -7.57
C ASN A 141 19.55 7.83 -7.05
N ASP A 142 19.28 9.11 -6.79
CA ASP A 142 20.25 10.08 -6.26
C ASP A 142 20.35 10.08 -4.71
N MET A 143 19.71 9.13 -4.01
CA MET A 143 19.72 9.05 -2.55
C MET A 143 20.90 8.22 -2.03
N ALA A 144 21.20 8.36 -0.73
CA ALA A 144 22.22 7.56 -0.06
C ALA A 144 21.96 6.05 -0.21
N ALA A 145 22.98 5.30 -0.63
CA ALA A 145 22.96 3.85 -0.83
C ALA A 145 22.53 3.10 0.44
N GLY A 146 22.92 3.58 1.62
CA GLY A 146 22.49 3.00 2.90
C GLY A 146 20.97 3.08 3.12
N LEU A 147 20.34 4.15 2.67
CA LEU A 147 18.89 4.34 2.78
C LEU A 147 18.15 3.37 1.85
N THR A 148 18.55 3.28 0.59
CA THR A 148 17.90 2.42 -0.42
C THR A 148 18.16 0.94 -0.13
N TYR A 149 19.33 0.60 0.39
CA TYR A 149 19.63 -0.73 0.93
C TYR A 149 18.74 -1.11 2.12
N TYR A 150 18.55 -0.19 3.09
CA TYR A 150 17.64 -0.42 4.21
C TYR A 150 16.22 -0.75 3.73
N TYR A 151 15.68 0.01 2.77
CA TYR A 151 14.34 -0.25 2.24
C TYR A 151 14.26 -1.59 1.51
N PHE A 152 15.29 -1.96 0.76
CA PHE A 152 15.37 -3.27 0.14
C PHE A 152 15.30 -4.39 1.20
N LEU A 153 16.12 -4.33 2.25
CA LEU A 153 16.10 -5.31 3.33
C LEU A 153 14.75 -5.33 4.06
N ALA A 154 14.18 -4.17 4.37
CA ALA A 154 12.88 -4.06 5.03
C ALA A 154 11.77 -4.71 4.20
N ASN A 155 11.77 -4.49 2.88
CA ASN A 155 10.82 -5.13 1.96
C ASN A 155 11.00 -6.65 1.95
N VAL A 156 12.23 -7.15 1.84
CA VAL A 156 12.53 -8.59 1.86
C VAL A 156 12.06 -9.23 3.17
N PHE A 157 12.37 -8.62 4.31
CA PHE A 157 11.94 -9.11 5.61
C PHE A 157 10.40 -9.11 5.72
N THR A 158 9.75 -8.02 5.31
CA THR A 158 8.29 -7.90 5.34
C THR A 158 7.63 -8.94 4.43
N MET A 159 8.16 -9.17 3.22
CA MET A 159 7.69 -10.20 2.30
C MET A 159 7.83 -11.60 2.92
N THR A 160 8.97 -11.89 3.52
CA THR A 160 9.22 -13.17 4.19
C THR A 160 8.27 -13.36 5.37
N GLN A 161 8.13 -12.36 6.25
CA GLN A 161 7.17 -12.38 7.35
C GLN A 161 5.73 -12.60 6.86
N GLN A 162 5.32 -11.87 5.82
CA GLN A 162 4.00 -12.01 5.21
C GLN A 162 3.78 -13.42 4.65
N TYR A 163 4.78 -13.97 3.97
CA TYR A 163 4.73 -15.32 3.43
C TYR A 163 4.52 -16.37 4.53
N PHE A 164 5.26 -16.29 5.63
CA PHE A 164 5.06 -17.19 6.77
C PHE A 164 3.71 -16.98 7.45
N MET A 165 3.31 -15.73 7.72
CA MET A 165 2.02 -15.42 8.34
C MET A 165 0.84 -15.94 7.53
N THR A 166 0.84 -15.75 6.21
CA THR A 166 -0.26 -16.23 5.37
C THR A 166 -0.40 -17.75 5.34
N ARG A 167 0.66 -18.52 5.64
CA ARG A 167 0.59 -19.98 5.78
C ARG A 167 0.11 -20.46 7.14
N LEU A 168 0.33 -19.66 8.18
CA LEU A 168 -0.07 -19.99 9.55
C LEU A 168 -1.51 -19.56 9.87
N VAL A 169 -2.09 -18.66 9.06
CA VAL A 169 -3.44 -18.14 9.27
C VAL A 169 -4.47 -19.08 8.64
N ASP A 170 -5.35 -19.63 9.46
CA ASP A 170 -6.47 -20.45 9.01
C ASP A 170 -7.61 -19.57 8.46
N GLU A 171 -7.77 -19.59 7.13
CA GLU A 171 -8.79 -18.82 6.43
C GLU A 171 -10.22 -19.28 6.79
N ASN A 172 -10.42 -20.56 7.12
CA ASN A 172 -11.73 -21.12 7.46
C ASN A 172 -12.20 -20.66 8.84
N ALA A 173 -11.29 -20.60 9.81
CA ALA A 173 -11.59 -20.05 11.13
C ALA A 173 -11.99 -18.56 11.04
N ILE A 174 -11.32 -17.79 10.17
CA ILE A 174 -11.66 -16.38 9.93
C ILE A 174 -13.04 -16.24 9.26
N LEU A 175 -13.36 -17.09 8.29
CA LEU A 175 -14.69 -17.12 7.67
C LEU A 175 -15.79 -17.41 8.69
N ALA A 176 -15.61 -18.43 9.51
CA ALA A 176 -16.56 -18.80 10.55
C ALA A 176 -16.80 -17.63 11.53
N GLN A 177 -15.73 -16.91 11.91
CA GLN A 177 -15.84 -15.74 12.77
C GLN A 177 -16.57 -14.57 12.09
N ILE A 178 -16.30 -14.33 10.80
CA ILE A 178 -16.99 -13.31 10.01
C ILE A 178 -18.49 -13.63 9.87
N GLU A 179 -18.85 -14.88 9.58
CA GLU A 179 -20.24 -15.31 9.49
C GLU A 179 -20.96 -15.22 10.83
N ALA A 180 -20.30 -15.63 11.93
CA ALA A 180 -20.83 -15.43 13.28
C ALA A 180 -21.04 -13.94 13.60
N ASN A 181 -20.14 -13.07 13.14
CA ASN A 181 -20.28 -11.62 13.31
C ASN A 181 -21.41 -11.03 12.45
N LYS A 182 -21.64 -11.55 11.24
CA LYS A 182 -22.77 -11.15 10.39
C LYS A 182 -24.13 -11.51 11.00
N LYS A 183 -24.21 -12.61 11.77
CA LYS A 183 -25.41 -13.05 12.48
C LYS A 183 -25.72 -12.18 13.72
N LYS A 184 -24.72 -11.48 14.27
CA LYS A 184 -24.91 -10.54 15.39
C LYS A 184 -25.52 -9.23 14.89
N PRO A 185 -26.33 -8.54 15.71
CA PRO A 185 -26.88 -7.23 15.34
C PRO A 185 -25.73 -6.26 15.02
N ALA A 186 -25.86 -5.54 13.91
CA ALA A 186 -24.82 -4.63 13.44
C ALA A 186 -24.52 -3.57 14.51
N LYS A 187 -23.23 -3.38 14.84
CA LYS A 187 -22.81 -2.37 15.82
C LYS A 187 -23.38 -0.98 15.45
N PRO A 188 -23.82 -0.18 16.45
CA PRO A 188 -24.41 1.12 16.19
C PRO A 188 -23.45 2.03 15.44
N LYS A 189 -23.97 2.77 14.44
CA LYS A 189 -23.17 3.68 13.60
C LYS A 189 -22.55 4.77 14.47
N SER A 190 -21.23 4.95 14.39
CA SER A 190 -20.53 6.09 15.02
C SER A 190 -21.05 7.43 14.45
N LYS A 191 -20.99 8.51 15.25
CA LYS A 191 -21.42 9.86 14.84
C LYS A 191 -20.78 10.30 13.51
N PHE A 192 -19.49 10.01 13.33
CA PHE A 192 -18.76 10.31 12.09
C PHE A 192 -19.32 9.53 10.89
N GLN A 193 -19.63 8.24 11.08
CA GLN A 193 -20.19 7.40 10.01
C GLN A 193 -21.59 7.84 9.60
N LYS A 194 -22.42 8.30 10.55
CA LYS A 194 -23.74 8.87 10.24
C LYS A 194 -23.61 10.14 9.41
N LYS A 195 -22.69 11.04 9.80
CA LYS A 195 -22.42 12.28 9.08
C LYS A 195 -21.90 12.03 7.65
N LEU A 196 -21.03 11.03 7.48
CA LEU A 196 -20.52 10.66 6.16
C LEU A 196 -21.63 10.15 5.23
N GLU A 197 -22.53 9.31 5.75
CA GLU A 197 -23.68 8.79 4.99
C GLU A 197 -24.69 9.88 4.63
N GLU A 198 -24.89 10.85 5.52
CA GLU A 198 -25.74 12.02 5.25
C GLU A 198 -25.16 12.91 4.14
N MET A 199 -23.86 13.20 4.19
CA MET A 199 -23.17 13.93 3.12
C MET A 199 -23.26 13.21 1.78
N GLN A 200 -23.11 11.88 1.78
CA GLN A 200 -23.27 11.06 0.58
C GLN A 200 -24.69 11.15 0.00
N LYS A 201 -25.73 11.01 0.83
CA LYS A 201 -27.14 11.15 0.39
C LYS A 201 -27.43 12.55 -0.16
N GLN A 202 -26.89 13.59 0.46
CA GLN A 202 -27.03 14.97 -0.03
C GLN A 202 -26.36 15.14 -1.41
N GLN A 203 -25.20 14.53 -1.64
CA GLN A 203 -24.55 14.54 -2.95
C GLN A 203 -25.39 13.81 -4.02
N GLU A 204 -25.94 12.63 -3.71
CA GLU A 204 -26.84 11.92 -4.64
C GLU A 204 -28.08 12.76 -4.99
N GLN A 205 -28.68 13.42 -3.99
CA GLN A 205 -29.83 14.30 -4.21
C GLN A 205 -29.47 15.50 -5.08
N LYS A 206 -28.30 16.11 -4.86
CA LYS A 206 -27.79 17.20 -5.73
C LYS A 206 -27.53 16.73 -7.15
N MET A 207 -26.99 15.52 -7.35
CA MET A 207 -26.77 14.96 -8.69
C MET A 207 -28.08 14.63 -9.40
N LYS A 208 -29.08 14.10 -8.69
CA LYS A 208 -30.41 13.84 -9.26
C LYS A 208 -31.19 15.12 -9.60
N LYS A 209 -30.97 16.22 -8.87
CA LYS A 209 -31.57 17.53 -9.17
C LYS A 209 -30.89 18.26 -10.34
N ARG A 210 -29.67 17.84 -10.73
CA ARG A 210 -28.91 18.42 -11.85
C ARG A 210 -29.09 17.67 -13.18
N LYS A 211 -29.75 16.51 -13.17
CA LYS A 211 -30.19 15.77 -14.36
C LYS A 211 -31.66 16.05 -14.60
#